data_AF-A0A661P239-F1
#
_entry.id   AF-A0A661P239-F1
#
_cell.length_a   1.000
_cell.length_b   1.000
_cell.length_c   1.000
_cell.angle_alpha   90.00
_cell.angle_beta   90.00
_cell.angle_gamma   90.00
#
_symmetry.space_group_name_H-M   'P 1'
#
loop_
_entity.id
_entity.type
_entity.pdbx_description
1 polymer ?
#
loop_
_entity_poly.entity_id
_entity_poly.type
_entity_poly.pdbx_seq_one_letter_code
_entity_poly.pdbx_strand_id
1 'polypeptide(L)'
;MSVPVLVALILISLPGQACEYPNCHSTGAVAKPSGFEISLPFVEGEQVEVLSGYGPGAGSSMHCRAQDSYCSNDYYALDFVLPNHSNYGTGQPVLAIAGGTVLDAGWGTAGWEAYGRRVYIQHSFDGHTYVSMYAHLNSIAVSTGQTVSQGDVLGALGGSCNGADSCSNFYTPHLHFSIHQDSTFGGSGSGGSYGG
;
A
#
# COMPACT_ATOMS: atom_id res chain seq x y z
N MET A 1 11.42 -3.47 -22.91
CA MET A 1 10.41 -2.79 -22.08
C MET A 1 10.41 -3.52 -20.76
N SER A 2 10.88 -2.86 -19.69
CA SER A 2 10.96 -3.46 -18.36
C SER A 2 9.58 -3.34 -17.73
N VAL A 3 8.97 -4.46 -17.40
CA VAL A 3 7.72 -4.50 -16.65
C VAL A 3 8.03 -4.02 -15.22
N PRO A 4 7.27 -3.05 -14.66
CA PRO A 4 7.46 -2.62 -13.27
C PRO A 4 7.21 -3.81 -12.35
N VAL A 5 8.15 -4.01 -11.43
CA VAL A 5 8.18 -5.19 -10.57
C VAL A 5 7.74 -4.76 -9.17
N LEU A 6 6.66 -5.32 -8.64
CA LEU A 6 6.31 -5.08 -7.25
C LEU A 6 7.39 -5.70 -6.35
N VAL A 7 7.87 -4.96 -5.35
CA VAL A 7 8.64 -5.55 -4.26
C VAL A 7 7.68 -6.15 -3.23
N ALA A 8 7.57 -7.48 -3.19
CA ALA A 8 6.90 -8.15 -2.09
C ALA A 8 7.70 -7.89 -0.79
N LEU A 9 7.01 -7.39 0.23
CA LEU A 9 7.50 -7.37 1.60
C LEU A 9 7.69 -8.83 2.06
N ILE A 10 8.90 -9.36 1.96
CA ILE A 10 9.33 -10.48 2.82
C ILE A 10 9.67 -9.88 4.18
N LEU A 11 8.69 -9.23 4.81
CA LEU A 11 8.84 -8.54 6.11
C LEU A 11 8.07 -9.24 7.24
N ILE A 12 7.65 -10.49 7.01
CA ILE A 12 7.16 -11.34 8.09
C ILE A 12 8.11 -12.52 8.16
N SER A 13 8.66 -12.77 9.35
CA SER A 13 9.27 -14.06 9.72
C SER A 13 8.26 -15.21 9.74
N LEU A 14 7.21 -15.15 8.91
CA LEU A 14 6.23 -16.19 8.68
C LEU A 14 6.10 -16.37 7.16
N PRO A 15 7.02 -17.11 6.53
CA PRO A 15 6.87 -17.56 5.14
C PRO A 15 5.57 -18.32 4.86
N GLY A 16 4.80 -18.69 5.90
CA GLY A 16 3.49 -19.33 5.79
C GLY A 16 2.36 -18.41 5.31
N GLN A 17 2.23 -17.16 5.80
CA GLN A 17 0.94 -16.45 5.62
C GLN A 17 0.82 -15.65 4.30
N ALA A 18 1.92 -15.25 3.68
CA ALA A 18 1.87 -14.57 2.38
C ALA A 18 1.72 -15.55 1.20
N CYS A 19 1.98 -16.84 1.41
CA CYS A 19 2.10 -17.87 0.36
C CYS A 19 1.31 -19.16 0.69
N GLU A 20 0.24 -19.11 1.49
CA GLU A 20 -0.55 -20.30 1.85
C GLU A 20 -1.81 -20.54 1.02
N TYR A 21 -1.99 -19.85 -0.12
CA TYR A 21 -3.09 -20.19 -1.05
C TYR A 21 -2.58 -20.94 -2.29
N PRO A 22 -3.21 -22.06 -2.73
CA PRO A 22 -2.59 -23.05 -3.61
C PRO A 22 -2.34 -22.63 -5.06
N ASN A 23 -2.49 -21.34 -5.40
CA ASN A 23 -2.43 -20.85 -6.78
C ASN A 23 -1.85 -19.43 -6.86
N CYS A 24 -0.63 -19.22 -6.32
CA CYS A 24 0.17 -18.07 -6.72
C CYS A 24 0.53 -18.22 -8.22
N HIS A 25 -0.33 -17.72 -9.11
CA HIS A 25 0.10 -17.43 -10.49
C HIS A 25 1.34 -16.54 -10.42
N SER A 26 2.21 -16.57 -11.42
CA SER A 26 3.41 -15.73 -11.51
C SER A 26 3.05 -14.26 -11.31
N THR A 27 3.09 -13.80 -10.06
CA THR A 27 2.53 -12.51 -9.68
C THR A 27 3.41 -11.38 -10.18
N GLY A 28 4.60 -11.60 -10.75
CA GLY A 28 5.51 -10.49 -11.08
C GLY A 28 5.94 -9.67 -9.85
N ALA A 29 5.58 -10.10 -8.64
CA ALA A 29 6.18 -9.62 -7.42
C ALA A 29 7.55 -10.27 -7.26
N VAL A 30 8.55 -9.47 -6.92
CA VAL A 30 9.90 -9.93 -6.61
C VAL A 30 10.23 -9.70 -5.16
N ALA A 31 11.19 -10.48 -4.67
CA ALA A 31 11.82 -10.18 -3.40
C ALA A 31 12.43 -8.78 -3.45
N LYS A 32 12.30 -8.07 -2.35
CA LYS A 32 13.02 -6.84 -2.08
C LYS A 32 14.53 -7.00 -2.33
N PRO A 33 15.19 -6.00 -2.94
CA PRO A 33 16.64 -6.01 -3.09
C PRO A 33 17.36 -6.17 -1.76
N SER A 34 18.48 -6.90 -1.78
CA SER A 34 19.37 -7.03 -0.64
C SER A 34 19.86 -5.65 -0.17
N GLY A 35 19.84 -5.40 1.13
CA GLY A 35 20.36 -4.17 1.73
C GLY A 35 19.48 -2.93 1.55
N PHE A 36 18.38 -3.01 0.81
CA PHE A 36 17.34 -2.02 0.99
C PHE A 36 16.82 -2.27 2.40
N GLU A 37 16.75 -1.29 3.29
CA GLU A 37 16.17 -1.49 4.63
C GLU A 37 14.77 -0.92 4.66
N ILE A 38 13.76 -1.72 5.03
CA ILE A 38 12.37 -1.27 5.21
C ILE A 38 11.81 -1.84 6.52
N SER A 39 10.85 -1.13 7.11
CA SER A 39 10.08 -1.58 8.27
C SER A 39 8.62 -1.83 7.91
N LEU A 40 7.87 -2.49 8.79
CA LEU A 40 6.41 -2.44 8.71
C LEU A 40 5.95 -0.98 8.89
N PRO A 41 4.80 -0.60 8.29
CA PRO A 41 4.29 0.77 8.38
C PRO A 41 3.58 1.07 9.71
N PHE A 42 4.00 0.42 10.80
CA PHE A 42 3.41 0.49 12.12
C PHE A 42 4.50 0.55 13.19
N VAL A 43 4.11 0.94 14.41
CA VAL A 43 5.01 0.96 15.57
C VAL A 43 5.55 -0.45 15.82
N GLU A 44 6.84 -0.53 16.19
CA GLU A 44 7.49 -1.80 16.52
C GLU A 44 6.74 -2.51 17.66
N GLY A 45 6.57 -3.83 17.52
CA GLY A 45 5.87 -4.66 18.50
C GLY A 45 4.35 -4.75 18.31
N GLU A 46 3.78 -4.01 17.35
CA GLU A 46 2.38 -4.18 16.97
C GLU A 46 2.09 -5.57 16.40
N GLN A 47 0.95 -6.15 16.79
CA GLN A 47 0.44 -7.31 16.08
C GLN A 47 -0.24 -6.82 14.80
N VAL A 48 0.29 -7.26 13.65
CA VAL A 48 -0.21 -6.89 12.33
C VAL A 48 -0.80 -8.13 11.67
N GLU A 49 -2.01 -8.00 11.15
CA GLU A 49 -2.67 -9.05 10.37
C GLU A 49 -2.89 -8.56 8.93
N VAL A 50 -2.69 -9.46 7.97
CA VAL A 50 -2.99 -9.21 6.56
C VAL A 50 -4.42 -9.66 6.32
N LEU A 51 -5.34 -8.71 6.23
CA LEU A 51 -6.76 -8.96 5.98
C LEU A 51 -7.00 -9.44 4.53
N SER A 52 -6.26 -8.89 3.58
CA SER A 52 -6.32 -9.24 2.16
C SER A 52 -4.95 -9.01 1.53
N GLY A 53 -4.62 -9.79 0.51
CA GLY A 53 -3.31 -9.74 -0.14
C GLY A 53 -3.34 -10.20 -1.59
N TYR A 54 -2.17 -10.55 -2.11
CA TYR A 54 -1.94 -10.85 -3.52
C TYR A 54 -2.77 -12.03 -4.05
N GLY A 55 -3.44 -11.83 -5.20
CA GLY A 55 -4.00 -12.90 -6.02
C GLY A 55 -5.49 -13.21 -5.82
N PRO A 56 -6.09 -14.01 -6.72
CA PRO A 56 -7.51 -14.35 -6.66
C PRO A 56 -7.78 -15.29 -5.47
N GLY A 57 -8.48 -14.78 -4.44
CA GLY A 57 -8.95 -15.57 -3.29
C GLY A 57 -8.42 -15.14 -1.92
N ALA A 58 -7.55 -14.12 -1.86
CA ALA A 58 -7.04 -13.56 -0.61
C ALA A 58 -8.04 -12.58 0.05
N GLY A 59 -9.17 -13.11 0.54
CA GLY A 59 -10.02 -12.43 1.52
C GLY A 59 -11.08 -11.45 0.98
N SER A 60 -10.87 -10.82 -0.17
CA SER A 60 -11.90 -9.99 -0.80
C SER A 60 -11.85 -10.06 -2.32
N SER A 61 -13.00 -9.83 -2.97
CA SER A 61 -13.07 -9.62 -4.42
C SER A 61 -12.45 -8.28 -4.86
N MET A 62 -11.63 -7.62 -4.03
CA MET A 62 -11.11 -6.27 -4.29
C MET A 62 -9.72 -6.28 -4.92
N HIS A 63 -8.87 -7.28 -4.61
CA HIS A 63 -7.65 -7.54 -5.38
C HIS A 63 -7.89 -8.51 -6.58
N CYS A 64 -9.16 -8.78 -6.93
CA CYS A 64 -9.51 -9.62 -8.07
C CYS A 64 -9.64 -8.78 -9.36
N ARG A 65 -9.19 -9.30 -10.50
CA ARG A 65 -9.20 -8.65 -11.84
C ARG A 65 -8.30 -7.43 -12.03
N ALA A 66 -7.33 -7.19 -11.14
CA ALA A 66 -6.42 -6.03 -11.25
C ALA A 66 -5.34 -6.12 -12.35
N GLN A 67 -5.48 -7.05 -13.31
CA GLN A 67 -4.78 -7.01 -14.61
C GLN A 67 -5.61 -6.32 -15.71
N ASP A 68 -6.87 -5.98 -15.43
CA ASP A 68 -7.72 -5.27 -16.37
C ASP A 68 -7.36 -3.79 -16.40
N SER A 69 -7.26 -3.25 -17.61
CA SER A 69 -6.88 -1.85 -17.85
C SER A 69 -7.93 -0.83 -17.39
N TYR A 70 -8.90 -1.18 -16.55
CA TYR A 70 -9.96 -0.26 -16.09
C TYR A 70 -10.09 -0.23 -14.56
N CYS A 71 -9.22 -0.95 -13.84
CA CYS A 71 -9.20 -1.03 -12.39
C CYS A 71 -7.89 -0.46 -11.85
N SER A 72 -7.91 0.01 -10.61
CA SER A 72 -6.70 0.23 -9.83
C SER A 72 -5.85 -1.05 -9.80
N ASN A 73 -4.53 -0.95 -9.97
CA ASN A 73 -3.62 -2.09 -9.91
C ASN A 73 -3.37 -2.54 -8.45
N ASP A 74 -4.47 -2.91 -7.77
CA ASP A 74 -4.47 -3.44 -6.41
C ASP A 74 -4.00 -4.89 -6.37
N TYR A 75 -3.73 -5.51 -7.53
CA TYR A 75 -3.24 -6.90 -7.62
C TYR A 75 -2.01 -7.11 -6.72
N TYR A 76 -1.29 -6.02 -6.48
CA TYR A 76 -0.04 -5.93 -5.76
C TYR A 76 -0.11 -5.20 -4.41
N ALA A 77 -1.28 -5.04 -3.84
CA ALA A 77 -1.43 -4.42 -2.54
C ALA A 77 -1.62 -5.44 -1.41
N LEU A 78 -1.39 -4.97 -0.19
CA LEU A 78 -1.69 -5.63 1.06
C LEU A 78 -2.62 -4.74 1.87
N ASP A 79 -3.63 -5.34 2.45
CA ASP A 79 -4.53 -4.68 3.38
C ASP A 79 -4.19 -5.13 4.81
N PHE A 80 -3.65 -4.22 5.60
CA PHE A 80 -3.22 -4.49 6.97
C PHE A 80 -4.23 -4.00 8.01
N VAL A 81 -4.41 -4.78 9.07
CA VAL A 81 -5.17 -4.39 10.27
C VAL A 81 -4.35 -4.61 11.53
N LEU A 82 -4.71 -3.89 12.60
CA LEU A 82 -4.14 -4.05 13.93
C LEU A 82 -5.20 -4.66 14.88
N PRO A 83 -5.30 -6.00 14.97
CA PRO A 83 -6.43 -6.67 15.65
C PRO A 83 -6.50 -6.41 17.16
N ASN A 84 -5.39 -6.02 17.79
CA ASN A 84 -5.34 -5.72 19.23
C ASN A 84 -5.82 -4.31 19.58
N HIS A 85 -6.17 -3.50 18.58
CA HIS A 85 -6.68 -2.15 18.76
C HIS A 85 -8.17 -2.08 18.49
N SER A 86 -8.85 -1.15 19.16
CA SER A 86 -10.25 -0.86 18.88
C SER A 86 -10.45 -0.51 17.41
N ASN A 87 -11.53 -1.00 16.80
CA ASN A 87 -11.86 -0.74 15.40
C ASN A 87 -10.67 -1.02 14.45
N TYR A 88 -10.00 -2.16 14.67
CA TYR A 88 -8.96 -2.71 13.80
C TYR A 88 -7.75 -1.79 13.57
N GLY A 89 -7.48 -0.90 14.54
CA GLY A 89 -6.37 0.03 14.48
C GLY A 89 -6.72 1.42 13.97
N THR A 90 -8.00 1.74 13.73
CA THR A 90 -8.40 3.09 13.29
C THR A 90 -7.84 4.14 14.25
N GLY A 91 -7.15 5.14 13.71
CA GLY A 91 -6.50 6.19 14.49
C GLY A 91 -5.06 5.89 14.92
N GLN A 92 -4.59 4.63 14.80
CA GLN A 92 -3.19 4.29 15.06
C GLN A 92 -2.27 4.89 13.99
N PRO A 93 -1.04 5.28 14.37
CA PRO A 93 -0.12 5.93 13.44
C PRO A 93 0.31 4.97 12.32
N VAL A 94 0.32 5.50 11.09
CA VAL A 94 0.91 4.85 9.91
C VAL A 94 2.25 5.49 9.64
N LEU A 95 3.29 4.66 9.51
CA LEU A 95 4.68 5.09 9.43
C LEU A 95 5.28 4.86 8.05
N ALA A 96 6.25 5.70 7.67
CA ALA A 96 7.04 5.51 6.46
C ALA A 96 7.91 4.24 6.57
N ILE A 97 7.79 3.32 5.62
CA ILE A 97 8.57 2.08 5.62
C ILE A 97 10.07 2.32 5.39
N ALA A 98 10.43 3.44 4.76
CA ALA A 98 11.80 3.86 4.44
C ALA A 98 11.83 5.37 4.25
N GLY A 99 13.03 5.96 4.28
CA GLY A 99 13.22 7.38 3.97
C GLY A 99 12.94 7.69 2.50
N GLY A 100 12.46 8.89 2.21
CA GLY A 100 12.08 9.30 0.86
C GLY A 100 11.45 10.67 0.79
N THR A 101 10.86 10.99 -0.37
CA THR A 101 10.15 12.24 -0.61
C THR A 101 8.68 11.95 -0.88
N VAL A 102 7.79 12.66 -0.19
CA VAL A 102 6.34 12.57 -0.39
C VAL A 102 5.99 13.12 -1.78
N LEU A 103 5.49 12.26 -2.66
CA LEU A 103 5.05 12.64 -4.00
C LEU A 103 3.66 13.27 -4.01
N ASP A 104 2.78 12.76 -3.16
CA ASP A 104 1.41 13.25 -3.01
C ASP A 104 0.88 12.89 -1.61
N ALA A 105 0.08 13.78 -1.05
CA ALA A 105 -0.56 13.61 0.24
C ALA A 105 -1.92 14.33 0.22
N GLY A 106 -3.00 13.57 0.19
CA GLY A 106 -4.35 14.15 0.11
C GLY A 106 -5.43 13.11 -0.12
N TRP A 107 -6.63 13.60 -0.46
CA TRP A 107 -7.70 12.74 -0.95
C TRP A 107 -7.40 12.22 -2.35
N GLY A 108 -7.75 10.98 -2.62
CA GLY A 108 -7.81 10.45 -3.97
C GLY A 108 -8.77 11.25 -4.83
N THR A 109 -8.37 11.54 -6.07
CA THR A 109 -9.12 12.32 -7.06
C THR A 109 -8.94 11.72 -8.44
N ALA A 110 -9.80 12.08 -9.39
CA ALA A 110 -9.68 11.72 -10.81
C ALA A 110 -9.76 10.21 -11.07
N GLY A 111 -10.76 9.56 -10.48
CA GLY A 111 -11.01 8.11 -10.62
C GLY A 111 -10.34 7.27 -9.53
N TRP A 112 -9.72 7.92 -8.55
CA TRP A 112 -9.00 7.28 -7.44
C TRP A 112 -9.61 7.57 -6.07
N GLU A 113 -10.83 8.11 -6.04
CA GLU A 113 -11.52 8.53 -4.84
C GLU A 113 -11.73 7.36 -3.86
N ALA A 114 -11.84 6.13 -4.37
CA ALA A 114 -11.99 4.92 -3.58
C ALA A 114 -10.85 4.68 -2.58
N TYR A 115 -9.62 5.15 -2.86
CA TYR A 115 -8.50 5.04 -1.91
C TYR A 115 -8.59 6.00 -0.72
N GLY A 116 -9.54 6.94 -0.74
CA GLY A 116 -9.69 7.91 0.33
C GLY A 116 -8.46 8.80 0.49
N ARG A 117 -8.12 9.14 1.74
CA ARG A 117 -6.88 9.84 2.04
C ARG A 117 -5.70 8.90 1.85
N ARG A 118 -4.68 9.38 1.15
CA ARG A 118 -3.52 8.60 0.80
C ARG A 118 -2.24 9.42 0.82
N VAL A 119 -1.12 8.72 0.99
CA VAL A 119 0.22 9.27 0.89
C VAL A 119 1.02 8.40 -0.07
N TYR A 120 1.80 9.03 -0.94
CA TYR A 120 2.77 8.37 -1.81
C TYR A 120 4.18 8.84 -1.46
N ILE A 121 5.12 7.90 -1.35
CA ILE A 121 6.53 8.22 -1.07
C ILE A 121 7.41 7.61 -2.13
N GLN A 122 8.27 8.44 -2.73
CA GLN A 122 9.36 7.99 -3.57
C GLN A 122 10.60 7.71 -2.73
N HIS A 123 11.14 6.52 -2.90
CA HIS A 123 12.41 6.07 -2.35
C HIS A 123 13.40 5.84 -3.50
N SER A 124 14.68 5.99 -3.21
CA SER A 124 15.75 5.67 -4.16
C SER A 124 16.68 4.66 -3.51
N PHE A 125 16.90 3.53 -4.18
CA PHE A 125 17.80 2.49 -3.71
C PHE A 125 18.47 1.80 -4.89
N ASP A 126 19.80 1.64 -4.83
CA ASP A 126 20.61 0.95 -5.84
C ASP A 126 20.33 1.38 -7.30
N GLY A 127 20.19 2.68 -7.52
CA GLY A 127 19.91 3.25 -8.86
C GLY A 127 18.47 3.09 -9.34
N HIS A 128 17.61 2.43 -8.56
CA HIS A 128 16.18 2.24 -8.85
C HIS A 128 15.30 3.19 -8.04
N THR A 129 14.14 3.50 -8.60
CA THR A 129 13.10 4.26 -7.91
C THR A 129 12.06 3.30 -7.36
N TYR A 130 11.65 3.47 -6.11
CA TYR A 130 10.54 2.73 -5.51
C TYR A 130 9.48 3.70 -5.06
N VAL A 131 8.21 3.39 -5.30
CA VAL A 131 7.10 4.22 -4.83
C VAL A 131 6.22 3.40 -3.92
N SER A 132 6.12 3.81 -2.65
CA SER A 132 5.18 3.22 -1.69
C SER A 132 3.90 4.05 -1.60
N MET A 133 2.78 3.36 -1.40
CA MET A 133 1.45 3.94 -1.23
C MET A 133 0.85 3.52 0.11
N TYR A 134 0.21 4.47 0.78
CA TYR A 134 -0.51 4.28 2.04
C TYR A 134 -1.89 4.88 1.87
N ALA A 135 -2.95 4.07 1.85
CA ALA A 135 -4.33 4.52 1.56
C ALA A 135 -5.31 4.19 2.68
N HIS A 136 -6.55 4.68 2.50
CA HIS A 136 -7.64 4.64 3.47
C HIS A 136 -7.37 5.37 4.78
N LEU A 137 -6.42 6.31 4.79
CA LEU A 137 -5.99 6.99 6.01
C LEU A 137 -7.15 7.79 6.65
N ASN A 138 -7.25 7.76 7.97
CA ASN A 138 -8.17 8.62 8.71
C ASN A 138 -7.67 10.07 8.79
N SER A 139 -6.35 10.27 8.78
CA SER A 139 -5.73 11.60 8.75
C SER A 139 -4.38 11.54 8.05
N ILE A 140 -3.88 12.70 7.61
CA ILE A 140 -2.57 12.86 6.98
C ILE A 140 -1.77 13.86 7.82
N ALA A 141 -0.52 13.51 8.12
CA ALA A 141 0.41 14.30 8.94
C ALA A 141 1.58 14.89 8.13
N VAL A 142 1.63 14.62 6.82
CA VAL A 142 2.70 15.07 5.92
C VAL A 142 2.16 15.88 4.75
N SER A 143 3.03 16.55 4.01
CA SER A 143 2.67 17.33 2.82
C SER A 143 3.48 16.91 1.59
N THR A 144 2.91 17.11 0.40
CA THR A 144 3.62 16.91 -0.87
C THR A 144 4.95 17.67 -0.90
N GLY A 145 6.02 17.01 -1.34
CA GLY A 145 7.39 17.53 -1.39
C GLY A 145 8.17 17.40 -0.08
N GLN A 146 7.54 16.97 1.02
CA GLN A 146 8.22 16.74 2.28
C GLN A 146 9.18 15.55 2.20
N THR A 147 10.40 15.70 2.73
CA THR A 147 11.30 14.57 2.99
C THR A 147 10.93 13.92 4.32
N VAL A 148 10.86 12.60 4.33
CA VAL A 148 10.59 11.78 5.52
C VAL A 148 11.70 10.75 5.72
N SER A 149 11.92 10.37 6.97
CA SER A 149 12.77 9.27 7.39
C SER A 149 11.94 8.00 7.61
N GLN A 150 12.59 6.84 7.63
CA GLN A 150 11.94 5.60 8.06
C GLN A 150 11.36 5.79 9.48
N GLY A 151 10.11 5.37 9.68
CA GLY A 151 9.42 5.49 10.97
C GLY A 151 8.73 6.84 11.19
N ASP A 152 8.87 7.82 10.30
CA ASP A 152 8.13 9.08 10.42
C ASP A 152 6.62 8.85 10.25
N VAL A 153 5.82 9.56 11.05
CA VAL A 153 4.35 9.47 11.01
C VAL A 153 3.82 10.14 9.74
N LEU A 154 3.11 9.37 8.91
CA LEU A 154 2.49 9.83 7.68
C LEU A 154 1.04 10.26 7.88
N GLY A 155 0.39 9.69 8.89
CA GLY A 155 -1.04 9.83 9.13
C GLY A 155 -1.52 8.77 10.11
N ALA A 156 -2.83 8.50 10.05
CA ALA A 156 -3.46 7.48 10.89
C ALA A 156 -4.23 6.47 10.05
N LEU A 157 -4.22 5.19 10.45
CA LEU A 157 -5.00 4.13 9.82
C LEU A 157 -6.49 4.48 9.88
N GLY A 158 -7.24 4.14 8.83
CA GLY A 158 -8.66 4.44 8.77
C GLY A 158 -9.42 3.55 7.79
N GLY A 159 -10.57 4.04 7.36
CA GLY A 159 -11.40 3.43 6.32
C GLY A 159 -11.93 4.47 5.36
N SER A 160 -11.18 5.55 5.14
CA SER A 160 -11.64 6.66 4.31
C SER A 160 -11.70 6.26 2.83
N CYS A 161 -12.69 6.77 2.12
CA CYS A 161 -12.93 6.52 0.71
C CYS A 161 -14.02 7.44 0.18
N ASN A 162 -14.01 7.71 -1.12
CA ASN A 162 -15.01 8.52 -1.83
C ASN A 162 -15.29 9.89 -1.16
N GLY A 163 -14.26 10.52 -0.60
CA GLY A 163 -14.37 11.81 0.09
C GLY A 163 -15.02 11.75 1.48
N ALA A 164 -15.25 10.56 2.03
CA ALA A 164 -15.83 10.35 3.35
C ALA A 164 -14.81 9.67 4.30
N ASP A 165 -14.91 9.96 5.60
CA ASP A 165 -14.05 9.36 6.64
C ASP A 165 -14.24 7.84 6.79
N SER A 166 -15.38 7.33 6.31
CA SER A 166 -15.70 5.91 6.26
C SER A 166 -16.71 5.63 5.13
N CYS A 167 -16.57 4.51 4.43
CA CYS A 167 -17.61 4.03 3.52
C CYS A 167 -18.43 2.91 4.15
N SER A 168 -19.76 3.04 4.12
CA SER A 168 -20.72 2.04 4.60
C SER A 168 -20.74 0.73 3.79
N ASN A 169 -20.11 0.72 2.62
CA ASN A 169 -20.23 -0.35 1.62
C ASN A 169 -18.95 -1.19 1.50
N PHE A 170 -17.91 -0.87 2.27
CA PHE A 170 -16.58 -1.47 2.20
C PHE A 170 -16.11 -1.93 3.59
N TYR A 171 -15.20 -2.90 3.58
CA TYR A 171 -14.73 -3.73 4.68
C TYR A 171 -14.25 -2.99 5.94
N THR A 172 -14.01 -3.80 6.98
CA THR A 172 -13.17 -3.49 8.14
C THR A 172 -12.10 -2.43 7.83
N PRO A 173 -12.01 -1.32 8.60
CA PRO A 173 -10.94 -0.33 8.44
C PRO A 173 -9.55 -0.99 8.41
N HIS A 174 -8.74 -0.60 7.43
CA HIS A 174 -7.42 -1.21 7.17
C HIS A 174 -6.50 -0.18 6.50
N LEU A 175 -5.19 -0.44 6.55
CA LEU A 175 -4.22 0.25 5.73
C LEU A 175 -4.06 -0.52 4.41
N HIS A 176 -4.43 0.10 3.30
CA HIS A 176 -4.07 -0.40 1.98
C HIS A 176 -2.66 0.07 1.62
N PHE A 177 -1.77 -0.87 1.35
CA PHE A 177 -0.35 -0.63 1.15
C PHE A 177 0.19 -1.31 -0.10
N SER A 178 1.00 -0.60 -0.88
CA SER A 178 1.75 -1.17 -2.01
C SER A 178 3.14 -0.52 -2.15
N ILE A 179 4.07 -1.21 -2.84
CA ILE A 179 5.38 -0.66 -3.18
C ILE A 179 5.91 -1.17 -4.54
N HIS A 180 6.05 -0.27 -5.50
CA HIS A 180 6.40 -0.61 -6.87
C HIS A 180 7.82 -0.14 -7.23
N GLN A 181 8.58 -0.98 -7.94
CA GLN A 181 9.87 -0.62 -8.52
C GLN A 181 9.69 0.00 -9.91
N ASP A 182 10.42 1.08 -10.16
CA ASP A 182 10.53 1.82 -11.43
C ASP A 182 9.19 2.20 -12.05
N SER A 183 8.18 2.42 -11.21
CA SER A 183 6.86 2.89 -11.61
C SER A 183 6.80 4.42 -11.63
N THR A 184 6.10 4.99 -12.62
CA THR A 184 5.86 6.44 -12.69
C THR A 184 4.59 6.84 -11.93
N PHE A 185 4.72 7.72 -10.94
CA PHE A 185 3.58 8.36 -10.28
C PHE A 185 2.92 9.40 -11.22
N GLY A 186 1.61 9.25 -11.45
CA GLY A 186 0.81 10.13 -12.31
C GLY A 186 0.77 9.70 -13.79
N GLY A 187 -0.44 9.63 -14.37
CA GLY A 187 -0.68 9.23 -15.77
C GLY A 187 -2.17 9.28 -16.15
N SER A 188 -2.49 9.55 -17.41
CA SER A 188 -3.86 9.83 -17.92
C SER A 188 -4.57 8.62 -18.55
N GLY A 189 -4.21 7.39 -18.17
CA GLY A 189 -4.79 6.17 -18.71
C GLY A 189 -5.62 5.40 -17.68
N SER A 190 -6.51 4.55 -18.17
CA SER A 190 -7.39 3.66 -17.42
C SER A 190 -6.67 2.67 -16.45
N GLY A 191 -5.34 2.69 -16.40
CA GLY A 191 -4.50 2.01 -15.39
C GLY A 191 -3.61 2.99 -14.63
N GLY A 192 -4.16 4.11 -14.14
CA GLY A 192 -3.35 5.20 -13.59
C GLY A 192 -2.58 4.91 -12.29
N SER A 193 -1.92 5.97 -11.80
CA SER A 193 -0.85 6.05 -10.79
C SER A 193 0.35 5.12 -10.96
N TYR A 194 0.17 3.91 -11.52
CA TYR A 194 1.17 2.86 -11.69
C TYR A 194 0.94 2.07 -12.99
N GLY A 195 0.71 2.79 -14.09
CA GLY A 195 0.51 2.23 -15.43
C GLY A 195 1.46 1.07 -15.73
N GLY A 196 0.87 -0.05 -16.11
CA GLY A 196 1.57 -1.32 -16.35
C GLY A 196 2.68 -1.26 -17.38
#